data_AF-A0A3B9IMR5-F1
#
_entry.id   AF-A0A3B9IMR5-F1
#
_cell.length_a   1.000
_cell.length_b   1.000
_cell.length_c   1.000
_cell.angle_alpha   90.00
_cell.angle_beta   90.00
_cell.angle_gamma   90.00
#
_symmetry.space_group_name_H-M   'P 1'
#
loop_
_entity.id
_entity.type
_entity.pdbx_description
1 polymer ?
#
loop_
_entity_poly.entity_id
_entity_poly.type
_entity_poly.pdbx_seq_one_letter_code
_entity_poly.pdbx_strand_id
1 'polypeptide(L)'
;MTDRSGKAPERQFQALNRPKRLSDEIARQISERIATGVFAPGERMPTEAELAVEFAVGRSAIREAIAKLRQEGLVTTRQGVGAFVTEDPGAASFQIDTDGLRTIEDFRHVMELRMELEVSVAAMAARRRSRAQLEKVEEAFQALKSRLERGEAAVDEQHAFHRAIAIASNNPHFRDFMQFLASRIRVALSVETERATGGRDAARKLLREFEGILTAVRLGDPDKARRAAWFHLLRSADRLGLRGLQGWEESRMTLIGENLIPVCAPADPQPRKPRFTPPPGACDCHAHIFGPESRYPYTRHRTYTPPDALLPAYKHMLATLGIQRAVIVQPSVYGTDNRATLDAIRAGGPDFRGVVVVDENIDTAEMERMHEAGVRGVRINLLFKSGIEVSDVRRLAEKIAPFGWHMQMLIDVSEFADIRETLGRLPVDVVFDHLGHMPTSIGTDHPGFREMLSLLADGRAWAKISGAYRITSASRTPYDDVAPYARAIIAANPERVVWASDWPHPYVNIPMPNDGDLLDMLDDWAPDAATRDRILATNPAKLYGFEE
;
A
#
# COMPACT_ATOMS: atom_id res chain seq x y z
N MET A 1 23.22 -30.46 37.42
CA MET A 1 22.13 -31.42 37.68
C MET A 1 20.97 -30.62 38.27
N THR A 2 20.09 -30.10 37.43
CA THR A 2 18.84 -30.76 36.93
C THR A 2 17.80 -30.85 38.04
N ASP A 3 16.53 -30.53 37.87
CA ASP A 3 15.73 -29.99 36.77
C ASP A 3 14.37 -29.71 37.46
N ARG A 4 13.81 -28.50 37.31
CA ARG A 4 12.42 -28.22 37.71
C ARG A 4 11.68 -27.74 36.47
N SER A 5 11.47 -28.68 35.58
CA SER A 5 10.49 -28.65 34.50
C SER A 5 9.07 -28.54 35.10
N GLY A 6 8.60 -27.31 35.27
CA GLY A 6 7.19 -27.02 35.54
C GLY A 6 6.36 -27.35 34.30
N LYS A 7 5.80 -28.56 34.26
CA LYS A 7 4.78 -28.95 33.26
C LYS A 7 3.63 -27.95 33.29
N ALA A 8 3.30 -27.38 32.13
CA ALA A 8 2.04 -26.67 31.92
C ALA A 8 0.86 -27.59 32.29
N PRO A 9 -0.22 -27.08 32.88
CA PRO A 9 -1.38 -27.90 33.20
C PRO A 9 -1.93 -28.52 31.92
N GLU A 10 -2.04 -29.85 31.91
CA GLU A 10 -2.70 -30.60 30.85
C GLU A 10 -4.11 -30.04 30.66
N ARG A 11 -4.37 -29.46 29.49
CA ARG A 11 -5.73 -29.02 29.14
C ARG A 11 -6.62 -30.26 29.10
N GLN A 12 -7.54 -30.37 30.06
CA GLN A 12 -8.51 -31.47 30.14
C GLN A 12 -9.40 -31.59 28.89
N PHE A 13 -9.49 -30.54 28.08
CA PHE A 13 -10.30 -30.50 26.87
C PHE A 13 -9.49 -29.89 25.72
N GLN A 14 -9.57 -30.51 24.55
CA GLN A 14 -9.07 -29.91 23.31
C GLN A 14 -9.86 -28.64 22.97
N ALA A 15 -9.18 -27.63 22.40
CA ALA A 15 -9.85 -26.47 21.86
C ALA A 15 -10.73 -26.91 20.67
N LEU A 16 -12.05 -26.74 20.80
CA LEU A 16 -12.98 -27.06 19.73
C LEU A 16 -12.83 -26.02 18.61
N ASN A 17 -12.50 -26.50 17.41
CA ASN A 17 -12.67 -25.72 16.19
C ASN A 17 -14.17 -25.43 16.04
N ARG A 18 -14.61 -24.17 15.91
CA ARG A 18 -16.04 -23.85 15.83
C ARG A 18 -16.53 -24.14 14.40
N PRO A 19 -17.25 -25.24 14.12
CA PRO A 19 -17.94 -25.37 12.84
C PRO A 19 -18.97 -24.24 12.68
N LYS A 20 -19.24 -23.83 11.44
CA LYS A 20 -20.35 -22.89 11.13
C LYS A 20 -21.62 -23.40 11.81
N ARG A 21 -22.26 -22.58 12.65
CA ARG A 21 -23.47 -23.02 13.37
C ARG A 21 -24.60 -23.12 12.36
N LEU A 22 -25.43 -24.14 12.49
CA LEU A 22 -26.60 -24.35 11.64
C LEU A 22 -27.54 -23.12 11.68
N SER A 23 -27.65 -22.46 12.84
CA SER A 23 -28.40 -21.22 13.02
C SER A 23 -27.83 -20.02 12.23
N ASP A 24 -26.52 -19.98 11.97
CA ASP A 24 -25.91 -18.91 11.16
C ASP A 24 -26.27 -19.05 9.68
N GLU A 25 -26.27 -20.29 9.18
CA GLU A 25 -26.64 -20.58 7.79
C GLU A 25 -28.12 -20.35 7.51
N ILE A 26 -28.99 -20.69 8.47
CA ILE A 26 -30.43 -20.40 8.41
C ILE A 26 -30.66 -18.88 8.38
N ALA A 27 -29.98 -18.13 9.26
CA ALA A 27 -30.08 -16.67 9.28
C ALA A 27 -29.65 -16.07 7.92
N ARG A 28 -28.52 -16.50 7.37
CA ARG A 28 -28.03 -16.04 6.05
C ARG A 28 -29.06 -16.22 4.94
N GLN A 29 -29.65 -17.41 4.83
CA GLN A 29 -30.64 -17.70 3.78
C GLN A 29 -31.92 -16.88 3.94
N ILE A 30 -32.36 -16.63 5.18
CA ILE A 30 -33.50 -15.76 5.44
C ILE A 30 -33.16 -14.30 5.09
N SER A 31 -31.97 -13.81 5.47
CA SER A 31 -31.50 -12.46 5.12
C SER A 31 -31.46 -12.24 3.61
N GLU A 32 -30.99 -13.23 2.84
CA GLU A 32 -30.98 -13.17 1.37
C GLU A 32 -32.39 -13.09 0.78
N ARG A 33 -33.35 -13.83 1.33
CA ARG A 33 -34.76 -13.75 0.90
C ARG A 33 -35.39 -12.40 1.23
N ILE A 34 -35.05 -11.80 2.36
CA ILE A 34 -35.47 -10.43 2.69
C ILE A 34 -34.83 -9.43 1.72
N ALA A 35 -33.53 -9.55 1.46
CA ALA A 35 -32.79 -8.65 0.57
C ALA A 35 -33.26 -8.73 -0.89
N THR A 36 -33.65 -9.93 -1.35
CA THR A 36 -34.20 -10.16 -2.70
C THR A 36 -35.68 -9.81 -2.82
N GLY A 37 -36.31 -9.34 -1.74
CA GLY A 37 -37.72 -8.90 -1.73
C GLY A 37 -38.74 -10.03 -1.72
N VAL A 38 -38.33 -11.27 -1.41
CA VAL A 38 -39.26 -12.41 -1.24
C VAL A 38 -40.18 -12.17 -0.05
N PHE A 39 -39.70 -11.47 0.98
CA PHE A 39 -40.53 -10.95 2.07
C PHE A 39 -40.51 -9.42 2.03
N ALA A 40 -41.67 -8.79 1.92
CA ALA A 40 -41.80 -7.35 1.88
C ALA A 40 -41.59 -6.73 3.28
N PRO A 41 -41.12 -5.45 3.37
CA PRO A 41 -41.06 -4.74 4.63
C PRO A 41 -42.42 -4.70 5.34
N GLY A 42 -42.44 -4.98 6.65
CA GLY A 42 -43.66 -5.11 7.45
C GLY A 42 -44.41 -6.44 7.28
N GLU A 43 -44.00 -7.31 6.35
CA GLU A 43 -44.62 -8.61 6.13
C GLU A 43 -44.35 -9.56 7.31
N ARG A 44 -45.35 -10.37 7.63
CA ARG A 44 -45.22 -11.42 8.65
C ARG A 44 -44.44 -12.60 8.08
N MET A 45 -43.38 -12.99 8.78
CA MET A 45 -42.63 -14.20 8.46
C MET A 45 -43.39 -15.48 8.84
N PRO A 46 -43.08 -16.62 8.18
CA PRO A 46 -43.53 -17.93 8.63
C PRO A 46 -43.16 -18.16 10.11
N THR A 47 -44.00 -18.89 10.82
CA THR A 47 -43.81 -19.21 12.24
C THR A 47 -42.57 -20.08 12.45
N GLU A 48 -42.02 -20.07 13.66
CA GLU A 48 -40.87 -20.93 14.01
C GLU A 48 -41.13 -22.42 13.72
N ALA A 49 -42.40 -22.85 13.80
CA ALA A 49 -42.80 -24.22 13.50
C ALA A 49 -42.78 -24.52 12.00
N GLU A 50 -43.23 -23.57 11.16
CA GLU A 50 -43.21 -23.69 9.70
C GLU A 50 -41.78 -23.65 9.17
N LEU A 51 -40.96 -22.71 9.64
CA LEU A 51 -39.53 -22.63 9.28
C LEU A 51 -38.76 -23.89 9.71
N ALA A 52 -39.08 -24.47 10.87
CA ALA A 52 -38.44 -25.72 11.31
C ALA A 52 -38.73 -26.89 10.35
N VAL A 53 -39.95 -26.94 9.79
CA VAL A 53 -40.33 -27.94 8.78
C VAL A 53 -39.64 -27.66 7.46
N GLU A 54 -39.66 -26.41 6.99
CA GLU A 54 -39.11 -26.01 5.69
C GLU A 54 -37.58 -26.23 5.62
N PHE A 55 -36.85 -25.84 6.67
CA PHE A 55 -35.41 -26.05 6.76
C PHE A 55 -35.03 -27.48 7.19
N ALA A 56 -36.00 -28.34 7.55
CA ALA A 56 -35.78 -29.67 8.10
C ALA A 56 -34.84 -29.67 9.33
N VAL A 57 -35.04 -28.73 10.26
CA VAL A 57 -34.20 -28.53 11.46
C VAL A 57 -35.03 -28.43 12.75
N GLY A 58 -34.35 -28.50 13.90
CA GLY A 58 -34.98 -28.29 15.20
C GLY A 58 -35.41 -26.84 15.44
N ARG A 59 -36.52 -26.64 16.17
CA ARG A 59 -37.05 -25.30 16.53
C ARG A 59 -36.06 -24.42 17.31
N SER A 60 -35.11 -25.02 18.05
CA SER A 60 -34.05 -24.28 18.75
C SER A 60 -33.11 -23.55 17.78
N ALA A 61 -32.73 -24.19 16.66
CA ALA A 61 -31.88 -23.58 15.65
C ALA A 61 -32.59 -22.41 14.94
N ILE A 62 -33.90 -22.55 14.68
CA ILE A 62 -34.73 -21.46 14.14
C ILE A 62 -34.82 -20.29 15.13
N ARG A 63 -35.05 -20.57 16.43
CA ARG A 63 -35.08 -19.52 17.45
C ARG A 63 -33.79 -18.74 17.54
N GLU A 64 -32.65 -19.43 17.48
CA GLU A 64 -31.33 -18.78 17.45
C GLU A 64 -31.15 -17.93 16.19
N ALA A 65 -31.56 -18.43 15.01
CA ALA A 65 -31.50 -17.68 13.76
C ALA A 65 -32.39 -16.43 13.78
N ILE A 66 -33.64 -16.53 14.26
CA ILE A 66 -34.55 -15.40 14.41
C ILE A 66 -34.05 -14.39 15.45
N ALA A 67 -33.46 -14.85 16.56
CA ALA A 67 -32.83 -13.97 17.55
C ALA A 67 -31.65 -13.20 16.95
N LYS A 68 -30.86 -13.84 16.08
CA LYS A 68 -29.77 -13.22 15.33
C LYS A 68 -30.29 -12.18 14.33
N LEU A 69 -31.26 -12.54 13.49
CA LEU A 69 -31.89 -11.59 12.55
C LEU A 69 -32.50 -10.38 13.26
N ARG A 70 -33.05 -10.58 14.46
CA ARG A 70 -33.55 -9.49 15.31
C ARG A 70 -32.43 -8.59 15.82
N GLN A 71 -31.30 -9.19 16.23
CA GLN A 71 -30.10 -8.43 16.60
C GLN A 71 -29.54 -7.65 15.42
N GLU A 72 -29.63 -8.20 14.22
CA GLU A 72 -29.18 -7.58 12.97
C GLU A 72 -30.15 -6.48 12.47
N GLY A 73 -31.34 -6.37 13.06
CA GLY A 73 -32.35 -5.37 12.72
C GLY A 73 -33.24 -5.74 11.53
N LEU A 74 -33.09 -6.95 10.98
CA LEU A 74 -33.84 -7.42 9.81
C LEU A 74 -35.28 -7.82 10.13
N VAL A 75 -35.53 -8.23 11.39
CA VAL A 75 -36.86 -8.67 11.83
C VAL A 75 -37.21 -8.11 13.22
N THR A 76 -38.50 -7.89 13.46
CA THR A 76 -39.06 -7.55 14.77
C THR A 76 -39.99 -8.66 15.24
N THR A 77 -39.95 -9.00 16.53
CA THR A 77 -40.85 -10.01 17.11
C THR A 77 -41.91 -9.36 17.98
N ARG A 78 -43.17 -9.74 17.78
CA ARG A 78 -44.32 -9.32 18.60
C ARG A 78 -44.81 -10.51 19.41
N GLN A 79 -44.88 -10.37 20.73
CA GLN A 79 -45.23 -11.46 21.64
C GLN A 79 -46.61 -12.03 21.27
N GLY A 80 -46.66 -13.35 21.02
CA GLY A 80 -47.90 -14.06 20.65
C GLY A 80 -48.34 -13.91 19.19
N VAL A 81 -47.68 -13.07 18.38
CA VAL A 81 -48.10 -12.77 17.00
C VAL A 81 -47.09 -13.26 15.96
N GLY A 82 -45.79 -13.27 16.26
CA GLY A 82 -44.74 -13.81 15.36
C GLY A 82 -43.65 -12.78 15.01
N ALA A 83 -42.81 -13.14 14.04
CA ALA A 83 -41.76 -12.27 13.51
C ALA A 83 -42.24 -11.53 12.25
N PHE A 84 -41.82 -10.28 12.08
CA PHE A 84 -42.16 -9.42 10.97
C PHE A 84 -40.88 -8.82 10.38
N VAL A 85 -40.79 -8.68 9.07
CA VAL A 85 -39.68 -7.96 8.41
C VAL A 85 -39.75 -6.49 8.80
N THR A 86 -38.61 -5.91 9.15
CA THR A 86 -38.54 -4.49 9.53
C THR A 86 -38.97 -3.58 8.36
N GLU A 87 -39.73 -2.52 8.64
CA GLU A 87 -40.24 -1.57 7.61
C GLU A 87 -39.12 -0.81 6.87
N ASP A 88 -37.94 -0.70 7.49
CA ASP A 88 -36.72 -0.17 6.89
C ASP A 88 -35.58 -1.20 7.04
N PRO A 89 -35.46 -2.18 6.13
CA PRO A 89 -34.34 -3.11 6.13
C PRO A 89 -32.98 -2.41 5.86
N GLY A 90 -33.02 -1.22 5.26
CA GLY A 90 -31.84 -0.36 5.04
C GLY A 90 -31.34 0.31 6.33
N ALA A 91 -32.18 0.36 7.37
CA ALA A 91 -31.78 0.68 8.74
C ALA A 91 -31.20 -0.52 9.50
N ALA A 92 -30.79 -1.59 8.80
CA ALA A 92 -29.88 -2.59 9.36
C ALA A 92 -28.67 -1.85 9.93
N SER A 93 -28.52 -1.91 11.26
CA SER A 93 -27.41 -1.33 12.02
C SER A 93 -26.11 -1.52 11.24
N PHE A 94 -25.34 -0.46 10.96
CA PHE A 94 -24.05 -0.57 10.25
C PHE A 94 -23.27 -1.81 10.73
N GLN A 95 -23.03 -2.77 9.83
CA GLN A 95 -22.33 -4.01 10.15
C GLN A 95 -21.00 -4.08 9.41
N ILE A 96 -19.98 -4.51 10.15
CA ILE A 96 -18.72 -4.99 9.58
C ILE A 96 -18.74 -6.50 9.81
N ASP A 97 -18.84 -7.28 8.72
CA ASP A 97 -18.78 -8.74 8.80
C ASP A 97 -17.37 -9.16 9.21
N THR A 98 -17.21 -9.46 10.50
CA THR A 98 -15.94 -9.86 11.08
C THR A 98 -15.50 -11.26 10.65
N ASP A 99 -16.46 -12.12 10.27
CA ASP A 99 -16.16 -13.45 9.74
C ASP A 99 -15.71 -13.37 8.27
N GLY A 100 -16.06 -12.28 7.59
CA GLY A 100 -15.67 -11.93 6.22
C GLY A 100 -14.29 -11.30 6.08
N LEU A 101 -13.69 -10.72 7.14
CA LEU A 101 -12.35 -10.09 7.11
C LEU A 101 -11.21 -11.12 6.93
N ARG A 102 -11.11 -11.71 5.73
CA ARG A 102 -10.15 -12.79 5.43
C ARG A 102 -9.20 -12.45 4.30
N THR A 103 -9.54 -11.49 3.45
CA THR A 103 -8.72 -11.07 2.32
C THR A 103 -7.96 -9.79 2.65
N ILE A 104 -6.87 -9.55 1.92
CA ILE A 104 -6.09 -8.30 1.98
C ILE A 104 -6.98 -7.08 1.70
N GLU A 105 -7.92 -7.21 0.77
CA GLU A 105 -8.90 -6.19 0.40
C GLU A 105 -9.84 -5.84 1.56
N ASP A 106 -10.32 -6.84 2.32
CA ASP A 106 -11.15 -6.60 3.49
C ASP A 106 -10.42 -5.78 4.58
N PHE A 107 -9.15 -6.10 4.82
CA PHE A 107 -8.33 -5.34 5.77
C PHE A 107 -8.07 -3.91 5.28
N ARG A 108 -7.89 -3.72 3.97
CA ARG A 108 -7.72 -2.42 3.33
C ARG A 108 -8.92 -1.51 3.58
N HIS A 109 -10.14 -1.98 3.30
CA HIS A 109 -11.38 -1.23 3.56
C HIS A 109 -11.53 -0.81 5.02
N VAL A 110 -11.19 -1.71 5.96
CA VAL A 110 -11.21 -1.39 7.39
C VAL A 110 -10.17 -0.34 7.75
N MET A 111 -8.95 -0.44 7.21
CA MET A 111 -7.89 0.52 7.48
C MET A 111 -8.23 1.91 6.94
N GLU A 112 -8.81 2.01 5.75
CA GLU A 112 -9.28 3.28 5.20
C GLU A 112 -10.30 3.96 6.14
N LEU A 113 -11.29 3.21 6.60
CA LEU A 113 -12.29 3.70 7.55
C LEU A 113 -11.63 4.16 8.87
N ARG A 114 -10.68 3.38 9.41
CA ARG A 114 -9.96 3.75 10.63
C ARG A 114 -9.18 5.04 10.44
N MET A 115 -8.47 5.19 9.33
CA MET A 115 -7.67 6.38 9.05
C MET A 115 -8.53 7.64 9.05
N GLU A 116 -9.69 7.60 8.41
CA GLU A 116 -10.62 8.75 8.37
C GLU A 116 -11.08 9.20 9.76
N LEU A 117 -11.42 8.21 10.58
CA LEU A 117 -12.04 8.43 11.87
C LEU A 117 -10.99 8.73 12.94
N GLU A 118 -10.00 7.86 13.12
CA GLU A 118 -9.01 7.95 14.19
C GLU A 118 -8.15 9.21 14.06
N VAL A 119 -7.79 9.60 12.83
CA VAL A 119 -7.03 10.85 12.58
C VAL A 119 -7.85 12.07 12.99
N SER A 120 -9.11 12.12 12.57
CA SER A 120 -10.02 13.21 12.93
C SER A 120 -10.25 13.26 14.44
N VAL A 121 -10.45 12.09 15.06
CA VAL A 121 -10.66 11.90 16.49
C VAL A 121 -9.47 12.39 17.31
N ALA A 122 -8.23 12.06 16.92
CA ALA A 122 -7.03 12.54 17.58
C ALA A 122 -6.92 14.08 17.54
N ALA A 123 -7.29 14.70 16.42
CA ALA A 123 -7.31 16.15 16.27
C ALA A 123 -8.32 16.82 17.21
N MET A 124 -9.54 16.27 17.26
CA MET A 124 -10.59 16.76 18.15
C MET A 124 -10.20 16.57 19.61
N ALA A 125 -9.58 15.44 19.94
CA ALA A 125 -9.06 15.19 21.28
C ALA A 125 -8.06 16.27 21.69
N ALA A 126 -7.06 16.55 20.85
CA ALA A 126 -6.08 17.60 21.10
C ALA A 126 -6.74 18.99 21.31
N ARG A 127 -7.77 19.34 20.54
CA ARG A 127 -8.49 20.63 20.71
C ARG A 127 -9.34 20.70 21.97
N ARG A 128 -9.99 19.59 22.36
CA ARG A 128 -11.16 19.63 23.26
C ARG A 128 -10.93 18.97 24.62
N ARG A 129 -9.89 18.15 24.78
CA ARG A 129 -9.64 17.42 26.04
C ARG A 129 -9.57 18.34 27.26
N SER A 130 -10.16 17.89 28.35
CA SER A 130 -9.95 18.41 29.71
C SER A 130 -8.65 17.84 30.33
N ARG A 131 -8.21 18.43 31.45
CA ARG A 131 -7.05 17.92 32.22
C ARG A 131 -7.25 16.47 32.66
N ALA A 132 -8.39 16.16 33.27
CA ALA A 132 -8.72 14.81 33.72
C ALA A 132 -8.76 13.79 32.57
N GLN A 133 -9.23 14.20 31.38
CA GLN A 133 -9.20 13.34 30.20
C GLN A 133 -7.77 13.11 29.68
N LEU A 134 -6.92 14.13 29.70
CA LEU A 134 -5.51 13.98 29.34
C LEU A 134 -4.80 13.01 30.29
N GLU A 135 -5.05 13.10 31.59
CA GLU A 135 -4.54 12.14 32.59
C GLU A 135 -4.95 10.71 32.25
N LYS A 136 -6.19 10.47 31.79
CA LYS A 136 -6.62 9.14 31.32
C LYS A 136 -5.90 8.65 30.06
N VAL A 137 -5.57 9.55 29.13
CA VAL A 137 -4.75 9.19 27.96
C VAL A 137 -3.32 8.84 28.39
N GLU A 138 -2.76 9.56 29.35
CA GLU A 138 -1.42 9.29 29.91
C GLU A 138 -1.38 7.97 30.67
N GLU A 139 -2.38 7.68 31.50
CA GLU A 139 -2.54 6.38 32.18
C GLU A 139 -2.57 5.21 31.18
N ALA A 140 -3.36 5.34 30.10
CA ALA A 140 -3.44 4.31 29.06
C ALA A 140 -2.11 4.11 28.33
N PHE A 141 -1.37 5.19 28.05
CA PHE A 141 -0.04 5.10 27.46
C PHE A 141 0.98 4.40 28.38
N GLN A 142 0.96 4.69 29.68
CA GLN A 142 1.87 4.02 30.62
C GLN A 142 1.59 2.53 30.74
N ALA A 143 0.31 2.12 30.71
CA ALA A 143 -0.07 0.71 30.68
C ALA A 143 0.47 0.01 29.42
N LEU A 144 0.29 0.63 28.25
CA LEU A 144 0.85 0.15 26.98
C LEU A 144 2.38 0.02 27.03
N LYS A 145 3.06 1.06 27.52
CA LYS A 145 4.52 1.08 27.67
C LYS A 145 5.03 -0.07 28.54
N SER A 146 4.43 -0.26 29.71
CA SER A 146 4.82 -1.32 30.65
C SER A 146 4.70 -2.73 30.04
N ARG A 147 3.67 -2.98 29.22
CA ARG A 147 3.47 -4.28 28.56
C ARG A 147 4.48 -4.52 27.46
N LEU A 148 4.70 -3.52 26.59
CA LEU A 148 5.65 -3.62 25.48
C LEU A 148 7.11 -3.71 25.97
N GLU A 149 7.49 -3.01 27.04
CA GLU A 149 8.83 -3.11 27.64
C GLU A 149 9.11 -4.49 28.26
N ARG A 150 8.06 -5.21 28.68
CA ARG A 150 8.15 -6.62 29.12
C ARG A 150 8.14 -7.62 27.96
N GLY A 151 8.02 -7.15 26.72
CA GLY A 151 7.93 -8.01 25.53
C GLY A 151 6.60 -8.75 25.40
N GLU A 152 5.54 -8.25 26.05
CA GLU A 152 4.22 -8.87 26.04
C GLU A 152 3.33 -8.24 24.94
N ALA A 153 2.42 -9.04 24.37
CA ALA A 153 1.42 -8.53 23.43
C ALA A 153 0.49 -7.53 24.13
N ALA A 154 0.29 -6.36 23.50
CA ALA A 154 -0.40 -5.22 24.10
C ALA A 154 -1.65 -4.78 23.33
N VAL A 155 -2.41 -5.74 22.78
CA VAL A 155 -3.60 -5.46 21.95
C VAL A 155 -4.64 -4.64 22.73
N ASP A 156 -4.94 -5.09 23.95
CA ASP A 156 -5.95 -4.47 24.81
C ASP A 156 -5.54 -3.05 25.23
N GLU A 157 -4.25 -2.84 25.50
CA GLU A 157 -3.71 -1.55 25.90
C GLU A 157 -3.66 -0.55 24.72
N GLN A 158 -3.38 -1.00 23.50
CA GLN A 158 -3.50 -0.18 22.30
C GLN A 158 -4.95 0.29 22.09
N HIS A 159 -5.92 -0.63 22.23
CA HIS A 159 -7.34 -0.29 22.15
C HIS A 159 -7.78 0.67 23.27
N ALA A 160 -7.27 0.49 24.49
CA ALA A 160 -7.56 1.37 25.61
C ALA A 160 -7.05 2.80 25.35
N PHE A 161 -5.85 2.94 24.75
CA PHE A 161 -5.31 4.23 24.37
C PHE A 161 -6.19 4.94 23.32
N HIS A 162 -6.53 4.27 22.23
CA HIS A 162 -7.40 4.84 21.18
C HIS A 162 -8.78 5.21 21.71
N ARG A 163 -9.35 4.40 22.62
CA ARG A 163 -10.60 4.72 23.31
C ARG A 163 -10.49 5.98 24.17
N ALA A 164 -9.39 6.15 24.91
CA ALA A 164 -9.18 7.34 25.72
C ALA A 164 -9.11 8.61 24.85
N ILE A 165 -8.45 8.53 23.69
CA ILE A 165 -8.44 9.62 22.69
C ILE A 165 -9.87 9.88 22.16
N ALA A 166 -10.63 8.85 21.83
CA ALA A 166 -12.01 8.99 21.36
C ALA A 166 -12.93 9.67 22.38
N ILE A 167 -12.80 9.34 23.66
CA ILE A 167 -13.51 10.04 24.75
C ILE A 167 -13.06 11.50 24.84
N ALA A 168 -11.75 11.75 24.76
CA ALA A 168 -11.17 13.09 24.84
C ALA A 168 -11.57 14.01 23.67
N SER A 169 -12.07 13.45 22.56
CA SER A 169 -12.66 14.22 21.44
C SER A 169 -13.92 15.02 21.82
N ASN A 170 -14.52 14.69 22.98
CA ASN A 170 -15.77 15.28 23.47
C ASN A 170 -16.90 15.23 22.44
N ASN A 171 -16.93 14.16 21.64
CA ASN A 171 -18.03 13.85 20.75
C ASN A 171 -18.50 12.40 21.04
N PRO A 172 -19.72 12.21 21.58
CA PRO A 172 -20.22 10.89 21.96
C PRO A 172 -20.34 9.95 20.76
N HIS A 173 -20.62 10.46 19.55
CA HIS A 173 -20.75 9.64 18.35
C HIS A 173 -19.39 9.06 17.91
N PHE A 174 -18.32 9.84 17.99
CA PHE A 174 -16.97 9.31 17.73
C PHE A 174 -16.57 8.27 18.77
N ARG A 175 -16.85 8.51 20.05
CA ARG A 175 -16.61 7.52 21.12
C ARG A 175 -17.33 6.21 20.83
N ASP A 176 -18.63 6.28 20.55
CA ASP A 176 -19.48 5.10 20.40
C ASP A 176 -19.14 4.33 19.12
N PHE A 177 -18.88 5.03 18.01
CA PHE A 177 -18.46 4.41 16.76
C PHE A 177 -17.06 3.78 16.86
N MET A 178 -16.09 4.47 17.48
CA MET A 178 -14.75 3.89 17.69
C MET A 178 -14.79 2.66 18.60
N GLN A 179 -15.66 2.65 19.60
CA GLN A 179 -15.90 1.49 20.45
C GLN A 179 -16.53 0.33 19.67
N PHE A 180 -17.51 0.62 18.80
CA PHE A 180 -18.08 -0.35 17.89
C PHE A 180 -17.02 -0.95 16.96
N LEU A 181 -16.27 -0.11 16.24
CA LEU A 181 -15.25 -0.50 15.29
C LEU A 181 -14.18 -1.38 15.97
N ALA A 182 -13.62 -0.93 17.09
CA ALA A 182 -12.61 -1.67 17.85
C ALA A 182 -13.06 -3.07 18.28
N SER A 183 -14.35 -3.26 18.61
CA SER A 183 -14.89 -4.58 18.98
C SER A 183 -14.93 -5.55 17.79
N ARG A 184 -15.09 -5.03 16.56
CA ARG A 184 -15.22 -5.81 15.34
C ARG A 184 -13.87 -6.17 14.73
N ILE A 185 -12.90 -5.25 14.79
CA ILE A 185 -11.59 -5.43 14.16
C ILE A 185 -10.54 -6.03 15.13
N ARG A 186 -10.94 -6.39 16.35
CA ARG A 186 -10.02 -6.90 17.39
C ARG A 186 -9.18 -8.10 16.91
N VAL A 187 -9.82 -9.06 16.22
CA VAL A 187 -9.15 -10.26 15.72
C VAL A 187 -8.14 -9.91 14.62
N ALA A 188 -8.53 -9.00 13.72
CA ALA A 188 -7.65 -8.44 12.70
C ALA A 188 -6.39 -7.78 13.31
N LEU A 189 -6.56 -7.00 14.37
CA LEU A 189 -5.46 -6.30 15.05
C LEU A 189 -4.61 -7.18 15.97
N SER A 190 -5.13 -8.33 16.42
CA SER A 190 -4.28 -9.32 17.11
C SER A 190 -3.20 -9.90 16.18
N VAL A 191 -3.51 -10.10 14.89
CA VAL A 191 -2.53 -10.53 13.88
C VAL A 191 -1.45 -9.47 13.65
N GLU A 192 -1.83 -8.19 13.65
CA GLU A 192 -0.88 -7.06 13.60
C GLU A 192 0.07 -7.09 14.80
N THR A 193 -0.47 -7.24 16.02
CA THR A 193 0.30 -7.12 17.25
C THR A 193 1.27 -8.30 17.41
N GLU A 194 0.87 -9.51 17.02
CA GLU A 194 1.78 -10.67 16.98
C GLU A 194 2.98 -10.41 16.06
N ARG A 195 2.76 -9.84 14.88
CA ARG A 195 3.84 -9.45 13.93
C ARG A 195 4.67 -8.26 14.44
N ALA A 196 4.05 -7.30 15.14
CA ALA A 196 4.70 -6.12 15.70
C ALA A 196 5.59 -6.42 16.92
N THR A 197 5.37 -7.54 17.60
CA THR A 197 6.14 -7.96 18.79
C THR A 197 7.35 -8.85 18.50
N GLY A 198 7.77 -8.98 17.23
CA GLY A 198 8.90 -9.83 16.80
C GLY A 198 10.31 -9.42 17.31
N GLY A 199 10.43 -8.45 18.23
CA GLY A 199 11.69 -8.09 18.88
C GLY A 199 11.68 -6.73 19.60
N ARG A 200 12.70 -6.49 20.46
CA ARG A 200 12.86 -5.25 21.26
C ARG A 200 12.86 -3.95 20.42
N ASP A 201 13.36 -3.99 19.19
CA ASP A 201 13.39 -2.83 18.30
C ASP A 201 11.99 -2.45 17.78
N ALA A 202 11.16 -3.45 17.47
CA ALA A 202 9.79 -3.24 16.98
C ALA A 202 8.89 -2.65 18.08
N ALA A 203 8.99 -3.16 19.31
CA ALA A 203 8.30 -2.58 20.47
C ALA A 203 8.68 -1.11 20.71
N ARG A 204 9.98 -0.77 20.60
CA ARG A 204 10.45 0.61 20.74
C ARG A 204 9.94 1.52 19.62
N LYS A 205 9.87 1.03 18.38
CA LYS A 205 9.28 1.76 17.24
C LYS A 205 7.79 2.07 17.50
N LEU A 206 7.02 1.06 17.89
CA LEU A 206 5.60 1.20 18.21
C LEU A 206 5.37 2.20 19.34
N LEU A 207 6.17 2.15 20.41
CA LEU A 207 6.07 3.11 21.50
C LEU A 207 6.30 4.56 21.07
N ARG A 208 7.23 4.81 20.14
CA ARG A 208 7.45 6.15 19.59
C ARG A 208 6.24 6.66 18.80
N GLU A 209 5.52 5.78 18.11
CA GLU A 209 4.28 6.14 17.38
C GLU A 209 3.21 6.64 18.36
N PHE A 210 2.90 5.85 19.40
CA PHE A 210 1.93 6.22 20.43
C PHE A 210 2.35 7.44 21.25
N GLU A 211 3.63 7.56 21.59
CA GLU A 211 4.19 8.73 22.28
C GLU A 211 4.02 10.01 21.45
N GLY A 212 4.16 9.91 20.13
CA GLY A 212 3.90 10.99 19.19
C GLY A 212 2.46 11.51 19.29
N ILE A 213 1.48 10.60 19.33
CA ILE A 213 0.05 10.95 19.46
C ILE A 213 -0.21 11.60 20.82
N LEU A 214 0.26 10.98 21.92
CA LEU A 214 0.08 11.52 23.27
C LEU A 214 0.68 12.91 23.39
N THR A 215 1.90 13.12 22.88
CA THR A 215 2.58 14.41 22.93
C THR A 215 1.79 15.48 22.19
N ALA A 216 1.21 15.16 21.03
CA ALA A 216 0.38 16.10 20.29
C ALA A 216 -0.90 16.48 21.04
N VAL A 217 -1.59 15.50 21.63
CA VAL A 217 -2.80 15.72 22.43
C VAL A 217 -2.50 16.54 23.69
N ARG A 218 -1.37 16.24 24.35
CA ARG A 218 -0.85 17.01 25.50
C ARG A 218 -0.61 18.47 25.15
N LEU A 219 0.08 18.73 24.04
CA LEU A 219 0.33 20.09 23.54
C LEU A 219 -0.95 20.81 23.10
N GLY A 220 -2.03 20.07 22.85
CA GLY A 220 -3.27 20.63 22.32
C GLY A 220 -3.18 21.02 20.86
N ASP A 221 -2.24 20.41 20.12
CA ASP A 221 -2.00 20.69 18.71
C ASP A 221 -2.79 19.69 17.84
N PRO A 222 -3.94 20.10 17.27
CA PRO A 222 -4.76 19.23 16.42
C PRO A 222 -4.01 18.67 15.22
N ASP A 223 -3.17 19.48 14.58
CA ASP A 223 -2.60 19.11 13.30
C ASP A 223 -1.41 18.17 13.52
N LYS A 224 -0.65 18.37 14.61
CA LYS A 224 0.31 17.38 15.09
C LYS A 224 -0.37 16.07 15.49
N ALA A 225 -1.55 16.12 16.09
CA ALA A 225 -2.28 14.92 16.51
C ALA A 225 -2.77 14.10 15.31
N ARG A 226 -3.27 14.78 14.27
CA ARG A 226 -3.61 14.14 13.00
C ARG A 226 -2.42 13.45 12.37
N ARG A 227 -1.28 14.14 12.25
CA ARG A 227 -0.06 13.55 11.66
C ARG A 227 0.43 12.34 12.44
N ALA A 228 0.47 12.44 13.77
CA ALA A 228 0.91 11.33 14.61
C ALA A 228 -0.01 10.11 14.47
N ALA A 229 -1.33 10.31 14.48
CA ALA A 229 -2.32 9.24 14.27
C ALA A 229 -2.22 8.66 12.86
N TRP A 230 -2.04 9.51 11.85
CA TRP A 230 -1.87 9.14 10.46
C TRP A 230 -0.67 8.21 10.26
N PHE A 231 0.52 8.63 10.71
CA PHE A 231 1.73 7.80 10.58
C PHE A 231 1.65 6.50 11.37
N HIS A 232 0.98 6.50 12.53
CA HIS A 232 0.73 5.29 13.29
C HIS A 232 -0.14 4.29 12.51
N LEU A 233 -1.22 4.77 11.87
CA LEU A 233 -2.14 3.93 11.09
C LEU A 233 -1.55 3.46 9.76
N LEU A 234 -0.78 4.31 9.07
CA LEU A 234 -0.01 3.93 7.89
C LEU A 234 0.98 2.80 8.22
N ARG A 235 1.73 2.94 9.32
CA ARG A 235 2.65 1.88 9.79
C ARG A 235 1.90 0.64 10.27
N SER A 236 0.68 0.79 10.76
CA SER A 236 -0.22 -0.32 11.12
C SER A 236 -0.64 -1.10 9.87
N ALA A 237 -1.01 -0.41 8.80
CA ALA A 237 -1.29 -1.00 7.49
C ALA A 237 -0.06 -1.75 6.94
N ASP A 238 1.13 -1.15 6.97
CA ASP A 238 2.39 -1.79 6.57
C ASP A 238 2.63 -3.11 7.34
N ARG A 239 2.38 -3.13 8.66
CA ARG A 239 2.54 -4.33 9.51
C ARG A 239 1.52 -5.43 9.19
N LEU A 240 0.35 -5.07 8.67
CA LEU A 240 -0.65 -6.00 8.17
C LEU A 240 -0.30 -6.55 6.77
N GLY A 241 0.74 -6.02 6.11
CA GLY A 241 1.12 -6.38 4.75
C GLY A 241 0.36 -5.57 3.69
N LEU A 242 -0.34 -4.51 4.12
CA LEU A 242 -1.06 -3.57 3.26
C LEU A 242 -0.09 -2.45 2.87
N ARG A 243 0.75 -2.67 1.88
CA ARG A 243 1.61 -1.61 1.34
C ARG A 243 0.85 -0.86 0.25
N GLY A 244 0.71 0.46 0.41
CA GLY A 244 0.01 1.34 -0.53
C GLY A 244 -1.51 1.17 -0.51
N LEU A 245 -2.20 1.75 0.47
CA LEU A 245 -3.67 1.80 0.52
C LEU A 245 -4.20 2.72 -0.61
N GLN A 246 -4.19 2.22 -1.85
CA GLN A 246 -4.74 2.85 -3.07
C GLN A 246 -4.26 4.28 -3.37
N GLY A 247 -3.20 4.77 -2.72
CA GLY A 247 -2.76 6.16 -2.88
C GLY A 247 -3.61 7.22 -2.21
N TRP A 248 -4.73 6.80 -1.61
CA TRP A 248 -5.70 7.64 -0.92
C TRP A 248 -5.09 8.30 0.32
N GLU A 249 -4.08 7.65 0.88
CA GLU A 249 -3.31 8.12 2.02
C GLU A 249 -2.63 9.48 1.79
N GLU A 250 -2.19 9.72 0.57
CA GLU A 250 -1.30 10.84 0.25
C GLU A 250 -2.07 12.11 -0.17
N SER A 251 -3.26 11.92 -0.76
CA SER A 251 -4.11 13.02 -1.23
C SER A 251 -4.78 13.80 -0.09
N ARG A 252 -4.85 13.23 1.13
CA ARG A 252 -5.55 13.86 2.26
C ARG A 252 -4.64 14.62 3.23
N MET A 253 -3.35 14.29 3.30
CA MET A 253 -2.38 15.07 4.11
C MET A 253 -2.26 16.52 3.61
N THR A 254 -2.51 16.78 2.32
CA THR A 254 -2.58 18.12 1.72
C THR A 254 -3.87 18.87 2.06
N LEU A 255 -4.95 18.19 2.42
CA LEU A 255 -6.26 18.79 2.75
C LEU A 255 -6.47 19.06 4.25
N ILE A 256 -5.72 18.38 5.11
CA ILE A 256 -6.01 18.31 6.55
C ILE A 256 -5.22 19.34 7.41
N GLY A 257 -4.39 20.17 6.78
CA GLY A 257 -3.65 21.25 7.44
C GLY A 257 -2.15 21.00 7.36
N GLU A 258 -1.46 21.94 6.73
CA GLU A 258 -0.03 21.84 6.41
C GLU A 258 0.86 21.53 7.63
N ASN A 259 1.82 20.63 7.38
CA ASN A 259 3.22 20.64 7.82
C ASN A 259 3.68 19.49 8.74
N LEU A 260 3.94 18.35 8.11
CA LEU A 260 5.31 17.82 7.97
C LEU A 260 5.27 16.66 6.96
N ILE A 261 5.76 16.94 5.75
CA ILE A 261 5.95 15.97 4.69
C ILE A 261 7.11 15.06 5.12
N PRO A 262 6.96 13.72 5.12
CA PRO A 262 7.97 12.80 5.64
C PRO A 262 9.31 12.97 4.93
N VAL A 263 10.39 13.00 5.69
CA VAL A 263 11.76 13.12 5.16
C VAL A 263 12.30 11.73 4.81
N CYS A 264 12.94 11.58 3.66
CA CYS A 264 13.60 10.33 3.26
C CYS A 264 15.01 10.22 3.86
N ALA A 265 15.48 8.99 4.05
CA ALA A 265 16.89 8.74 4.27
C ALA A 265 17.70 9.01 2.98
N PRO A 266 18.97 9.44 3.08
CA PRO A 266 19.85 9.52 1.92
C PRO A 266 20.22 8.13 1.41
N ALA A 267 20.51 8.01 0.12
CA ALA A 267 21.08 6.80 -0.47
C ALA A 267 22.41 6.40 0.19
N ASP A 268 22.79 5.13 0.06
CA ASP A 268 24.07 4.63 0.55
C ASP A 268 25.22 5.40 -0.15
N PRO A 269 26.07 6.14 0.59
CA PRO A 269 27.17 6.89 0.00
C PRO A 269 28.34 6.01 -0.46
N GLN A 270 28.33 4.71 -0.18
CA GLN A 270 29.40 3.77 -0.50
C GLN A 270 28.86 2.56 -1.28
N PRO A 271 28.42 2.75 -2.54
CA PRO A 271 28.00 1.63 -3.38
C PRO A 271 29.13 0.62 -3.52
N ARG A 272 28.80 -0.67 -3.53
CA ARG A 272 29.75 -1.75 -3.73
C ARG A 272 29.88 -2.06 -5.23
N LYS A 273 31.07 -2.48 -5.67
CA LYS A 273 31.22 -3.06 -7.01
C LYS A 273 30.42 -4.36 -7.15
N PRO A 274 29.67 -4.58 -8.24
CA PRO A 274 28.97 -5.84 -8.49
C PRO A 274 29.96 -7.00 -8.69
N ARG A 275 29.47 -8.24 -8.54
CA ARG A 275 30.20 -9.49 -8.71
C ARG A 275 30.50 -9.82 -10.17
N PHE A 276 29.71 -9.29 -11.11
CA PHE A 276 29.93 -9.41 -12.53
C PHE A 276 30.23 -8.04 -13.15
N THR A 277 30.84 -8.03 -14.34
CA THR A 277 31.11 -6.80 -15.08
C THR A 277 29.94 -6.52 -16.02
N PRO A 278 29.22 -5.39 -15.89
CA PRO A 278 28.20 -5.03 -16.86
C PRO A 278 28.79 -4.88 -18.27
N PRO A 279 28.03 -5.18 -19.33
CA PRO A 279 28.51 -5.05 -20.70
C PRO A 279 28.79 -3.59 -21.08
N PRO A 280 29.57 -3.34 -22.15
CA PRO A 280 29.60 -2.03 -22.79
C PRO A 280 28.18 -1.55 -23.12
N GLY A 281 27.92 -0.26 -22.90
CA GLY A 281 26.59 0.32 -23.03
C GLY A 281 25.63 -0.06 -21.90
N ALA A 282 26.06 -0.69 -20.80
CA ALA A 282 25.15 -0.94 -19.68
C ALA A 282 24.44 0.37 -19.24
N CYS A 283 23.13 0.27 -19.00
CA CYS A 283 22.23 1.40 -18.75
C CYS A 283 21.44 1.20 -17.45
N ASP A 284 21.45 2.21 -16.59
CA ASP A 284 20.50 2.32 -15.48
C ASP A 284 19.21 2.99 -15.97
N CYS A 285 18.12 2.24 -16.09
CA CYS A 285 16.90 2.69 -16.76
C CYS A 285 15.89 3.42 -15.86
N HIS A 286 16.22 3.67 -14.60
CA HIS A 286 15.34 4.40 -13.67
C HIS A 286 16.17 4.93 -12.50
N ALA A 287 16.45 6.23 -12.51
CA ALA A 287 16.97 6.95 -11.36
C ALA A 287 16.37 8.36 -11.28
N HIS A 288 16.48 8.99 -10.12
CA HIS A 288 16.03 10.35 -9.86
C HIS A 288 17.20 11.23 -9.43
N ILE A 289 17.17 12.51 -9.81
CA ILE A 289 18.06 13.52 -9.24
C ILE A 289 17.23 14.39 -8.31
N PHE A 290 17.72 14.56 -7.08
CA PHE A 290 17.13 15.49 -6.11
C PHE A 290 18.11 16.64 -5.85
N GLY A 291 17.69 17.84 -6.18
CA GLY A 291 18.32 19.07 -5.74
C GLY A 291 19.45 19.60 -6.64
N PRO A 292 20.12 20.68 -6.20
CA PRO A 292 19.93 21.28 -4.88
C PRO A 292 18.56 21.96 -4.76
N GLU A 293 17.87 21.79 -3.63
CA GLU A 293 16.52 22.36 -3.39
C GLU A 293 16.47 23.87 -3.63
N SER A 294 17.57 24.57 -3.32
CA SER A 294 17.72 26.02 -3.55
C SER A 294 17.59 26.44 -5.02
N ARG A 295 17.88 25.53 -5.96
CA ARG A 295 17.75 25.76 -7.41
C ARG A 295 16.48 25.12 -7.97
N TYR A 296 16.13 23.95 -7.47
CA TYR A 296 14.96 23.18 -7.89
C TYR A 296 14.03 22.99 -6.69
N PRO A 297 13.14 23.96 -6.42
CA PRO A 297 12.24 23.87 -5.28
C PRO A 297 11.23 22.74 -5.47
N TYR A 298 10.92 22.03 -4.40
CA TYR A 298 9.90 20.98 -4.44
C TYR A 298 8.48 21.56 -4.48
N THR A 299 7.55 20.84 -5.11
CA THR A 299 6.13 21.20 -5.09
C THR A 299 5.57 21.13 -3.66
N ARG A 300 4.61 22.01 -3.36
CA ARG A 300 3.89 22.00 -2.07
C ARG A 300 3.03 20.76 -1.88
N HIS A 301 2.63 20.11 -2.99
CA HIS A 301 1.80 18.90 -2.99
C HIS A 301 2.59 17.59 -2.90
N ARG A 302 3.91 17.65 -2.68
CA ARG A 302 4.74 16.44 -2.62
C ARG A 302 4.37 15.58 -1.41
N THR A 303 4.60 14.29 -1.54
CA THR A 303 4.20 13.29 -0.54
C THR A 303 5.37 12.83 0.34
N TYR A 304 6.60 13.16 -0.06
CA TYR A 304 7.84 12.99 0.72
C TYR A 304 8.84 14.13 0.41
N THR A 305 9.82 14.32 1.29
CA THR A 305 10.92 15.29 1.15
C THR A 305 12.26 14.54 1.15
N PRO A 306 12.90 14.34 -0.02
CA PRO A 306 14.19 13.70 -0.09
C PRO A 306 15.31 14.68 0.30
N PRO A 307 16.43 14.21 0.86
CA PRO A 307 17.66 15.00 0.91
C PRO A 307 18.19 15.22 -0.51
N ASP A 308 19.08 16.20 -0.68
CA ASP A 308 19.78 16.38 -1.95
C ASP A 308 20.53 15.09 -2.35
N ALA A 309 20.28 14.66 -3.58
CA ALA A 309 20.89 13.53 -4.25
C ALA A 309 21.33 14.01 -5.64
N LEU A 310 22.50 14.66 -5.67
CA LEU A 310 22.98 15.42 -6.81
C LEU A 310 23.61 14.54 -7.90
N LEU A 311 23.65 15.05 -9.13
CA LEU A 311 24.23 14.36 -10.29
C LEU A 311 25.67 13.82 -10.07
N PRO A 312 26.60 14.53 -9.38
CA PRO A 312 27.92 13.97 -9.11
C PRO A 312 27.89 12.69 -8.25
N ALA A 313 27.00 12.62 -7.26
CA ALA A 313 26.83 11.42 -6.43
C ALA A 313 26.23 10.27 -7.27
N TYR A 314 25.28 10.57 -8.14
CA TYR A 314 24.73 9.59 -9.08
C TYR A 314 25.81 9.06 -10.05
N LYS A 315 26.61 9.94 -10.67
CA LYS A 315 27.72 9.54 -11.55
C LYS A 315 28.78 8.70 -10.81
N HIS A 316 29.01 8.97 -9.53
CA HIS A 316 29.88 8.13 -8.68
C HIS A 316 29.30 6.72 -8.50
N MET A 317 27.99 6.60 -8.27
CA MET A 317 27.31 5.30 -8.20
C MET A 317 27.44 4.54 -9.53
N LEU A 318 27.10 5.17 -10.65
CA LEU A 318 27.22 4.54 -11.99
C LEU A 318 28.64 4.05 -12.28
N ALA A 319 29.65 4.88 -12.01
CA ALA A 319 31.06 4.52 -12.20
C ALA A 319 31.48 3.35 -11.31
N THR A 320 30.93 3.24 -10.11
CA THR A 320 31.21 2.14 -9.19
C THR A 320 30.58 0.83 -9.65
N LEU A 321 29.37 0.90 -10.23
CA LEU A 321 28.70 -0.26 -10.81
C LEU A 321 29.27 -0.68 -12.18
N GLY A 322 29.97 0.22 -12.89
CA GLY A 322 30.41 -0.02 -14.27
C GLY A 322 29.31 0.22 -15.32
N ILE A 323 28.36 1.10 -15.00
CA ILE A 323 27.24 1.48 -15.89
C ILE A 323 27.60 2.79 -16.61
N GLN A 324 27.30 2.85 -17.92
CA GLN A 324 27.70 3.96 -18.79
C GLN A 324 26.55 4.90 -19.15
N ARG A 325 25.35 4.36 -19.32
CA ARG A 325 24.15 5.10 -19.75
C ARG A 325 23.14 5.22 -18.61
N ALA A 326 22.29 6.23 -18.68
CA ALA A 326 21.28 6.47 -17.66
C ALA A 326 19.97 7.04 -18.21
N VAL A 327 18.88 6.70 -17.55
CA VAL A 327 17.57 7.30 -17.76
C VAL A 327 17.14 8.02 -16.48
N ILE A 328 17.13 9.35 -16.54
CA ILE A 328 16.69 10.19 -15.44
C ILE A 328 15.17 10.35 -15.53
N VAL A 329 14.47 9.77 -14.56
CA VAL A 329 13.03 9.78 -14.46
C VAL A 329 12.62 10.94 -13.55
N GLN A 330 11.64 11.73 -13.96
CA GLN A 330 11.06 12.79 -13.14
C GLN A 330 10.41 12.22 -11.87
N PRO A 331 10.87 12.62 -10.66
CA PRO A 331 10.22 12.24 -9.42
C PRO A 331 9.02 13.15 -9.10
N SER A 332 8.06 12.62 -8.33
CA SER A 332 6.82 13.34 -7.99
C SER A 332 7.02 14.61 -7.18
N VAL A 333 8.15 14.76 -6.48
CA VAL A 333 8.45 15.93 -5.63
C VAL A 333 8.61 17.24 -6.39
N TYR A 334 8.77 17.18 -7.71
CA TYR A 334 8.83 18.36 -8.57
C TYR A 334 7.52 18.60 -9.34
N GLY A 335 6.56 17.68 -9.27
CA GLY A 335 5.36 17.73 -10.13
C GLY A 335 5.76 17.78 -11.61
N THR A 336 5.24 18.76 -12.33
CA THR A 336 5.52 19.01 -13.76
C THR A 336 6.74 19.91 -14.02
N ASP A 337 7.47 20.36 -12.98
CA ASP A 337 8.71 21.10 -13.16
C ASP A 337 9.87 20.13 -13.47
N ASN A 338 10.14 19.94 -14.76
CA ASN A 338 11.15 18.99 -15.23
C ASN A 338 12.58 19.56 -15.25
N ARG A 339 12.85 20.78 -14.71
CA ARG A 339 14.16 21.44 -14.88
C ARG A 339 15.32 20.63 -14.31
N ALA A 340 15.17 20.02 -13.13
CA ALA A 340 16.22 19.18 -12.54
C ALA A 340 16.55 17.98 -13.44
N THR A 341 15.51 17.32 -13.96
CA THR A 341 15.63 16.18 -14.90
C THR A 341 16.28 16.61 -16.21
N LEU A 342 15.82 17.70 -16.82
CA LEU A 342 16.34 18.22 -18.09
C LEU A 342 17.80 18.67 -17.98
N ASP A 343 18.19 19.30 -16.88
CA ASP A 343 19.58 19.70 -16.67
C ASP A 343 20.49 18.49 -16.42
N ALA A 344 19.99 17.46 -15.72
CA ALA A 344 20.73 16.22 -15.51
C ALA A 344 21.00 15.49 -16.82
N ILE A 345 20.00 15.36 -17.70
CA ILE A 345 20.19 14.69 -19.01
C ILE A 345 21.11 15.49 -19.93
N ARG A 346 21.00 16.83 -19.97
CA ARG A 346 21.94 17.68 -20.74
C ARG A 346 23.38 17.52 -20.26
N ALA A 347 23.59 17.48 -18.95
CA ALA A 347 24.92 17.29 -18.36
C ALA A 347 25.45 15.85 -18.49
N GLY A 348 24.58 14.89 -18.81
CA GLY A 348 24.92 13.52 -19.16
C GLY A 348 25.23 13.32 -20.64
N GLY A 349 24.78 14.24 -21.50
CA GLY A 349 25.07 14.22 -22.94
C GLY A 349 24.37 13.04 -23.66
N PRO A 350 25.01 12.45 -24.69
CA PRO A 350 24.37 11.41 -25.51
C PRO A 350 24.05 10.13 -24.73
N ASP A 351 24.72 9.88 -23.61
CA ASP A 351 24.55 8.69 -22.77
C ASP A 351 23.37 8.79 -21.78
N PHE A 352 22.71 9.96 -21.70
CA PHE A 352 21.59 10.18 -20.79
C PHE A 352 20.29 10.43 -21.57
N ARG A 353 19.20 9.87 -21.07
CA ARG A 353 17.83 10.10 -21.57
C ARG A 353 16.90 10.46 -20.42
N GLY A 354 15.77 11.08 -20.77
CA GLY A 354 14.79 11.56 -19.80
C GLY A 354 13.42 10.90 -19.93
N VAL A 355 12.77 10.67 -18.81
CA VAL A 355 11.31 10.44 -18.73
C VAL A 355 10.71 11.53 -17.85
N VAL A 356 9.78 12.30 -18.40
CA VAL A 356 9.25 13.53 -17.78
C VAL A 356 7.82 13.37 -17.28
N VAL A 357 7.35 14.31 -16.46
CA VAL A 357 5.92 14.45 -16.14
C VAL A 357 5.43 15.73 -16.79
N VAL A 358 4.39 15.63 -17.62
CA VAL A 358 3.86 16.76 -18.39
C VAL A 358 2.44 17.10 -17.95
N ASP A 359 2.07 18.36 -18.14
CA ASP A 359 0.69 18.81 -17.99
C ASP A 359 -0.17 18.31 -19.18
N GLU A 360 -1.47 18.14 -18.97
CA GLU A 360 -2.41 17.76 -20.05
C GLU A 360 -2.44 18.78 -21.20
N ASN A 361 -2.12 20.05 -20.91
CA ASN A 361 -2.11 21.17 -21.84
C ASN A 361 -0.73 21.45 -22.42
N ILE A 362 0.27 20.56 -22.23
CA ILE A 362 1.58 20.73 -22.85
C ILE A 362 1.43 20.89 -24.37
N ASP A 363 2.12 21.90 -24.91
CA ASP A 363 2.13 22.18 -26.34
C ASP A 363 3.19 21.34 -27.08
N THR A 364 2.99 21.19 -28.39
CA THR A 364 3.87 20.38 -29.25
C THR A 364 5.29 20.93 -29.30
N ALA A 365 5.46 22.26 -29.28
CA ALA A 365 6.79 22.88 -29.38
C ALA A 365 7.64 22.62 -28.12
N GLU A 366 7.03 22.56 -26.94
CA GLU A 366 7.71 22.16 -25.70
C GLU A 366 8.08 20.67 -25.74
N MET A 367 7.20 19.80 -26.26
CA MET A 367 7.53 18.38 -26.45
C MET A 367 8.69 18.18 -27.44
N GLU A 368 8.75 18.96 -28.52
CA GLU A 368 9.88 18.97 -29.46
C GLU A 368 11.19 19.37 -28.76
N ARG A 369 11.18 20.47 -28.00
CA ARG A 369 12.36 20.90 -27.20
C ARG A 369 12.80 19.83 -26.21
N MET A 370 11.86 19.18 -25.53
CA MET A 370 12.14 18.08 -24.62
C MET A 370 12.72 16.87 -25.38
N HIS A 371 12.19 16.54 -26.55
CA HIS A 371 12.68 15.44 -27.38
C HIS A 371 14.13 15.66 -27.81
N GLU A 372 14.45 16.86 -28.29
CA GLU A 372 15.81 17.28 -28.66
C GLU A 372 16.76 17.25 -27.46
N ALA A 373 16.28 17.59 -26.27
CA ALA A 373 17.05 17.51 -25.02
C ALA A 373 17.30 16.06 -24.55
N GLY A 374 16.72 15.05 -25.19
CA GLY A 374 16.93 13.62 -24.86
C GLY A 374 15.76 12.95 -24.13
N VAL A 375 14.59 13.59 -24.04
CA VAL A 375 13.38 12.97 -23.48
C VAL A 375 12.82 11.91 -24.43
N ARG A 376 12.39 10.77 -23.88
CA ARG A 376 11.90 9.61 -24.64
C ARG A 376 10.63 8.98 -24.07
N GLY A 377 10.04 9.59 -23.04
CA GLY A 377 8.83 9.08 -22.45
C GLY A 377 8.21 10.03 -21.45
N VAL A 378 6.97 9.73 -21.09
CA VAL A 378 6.25 10.39 -20.00
C VAL A 378 5.95 9.39 -18.88
N ARG A 379 5.97 9.87 -17.64
CA ARG A 379 5.65 9.07 -16.46
C ARG A 379 4.23 9.35 -15.99
N ILE A 380 3.47 8.27 -15.78
CA ILE A 380 2.17 8.29 -15.13
C ILE A 380 2.30 7.53 -13.81
N ASN A 381 1.88 8.18 -12.74
CA ASN A 381 1.86 7.61 -11.40
C ASN A 381 0.42 7.47 -10.93
N LEU A 382 -0.10 6.23 -10.92
CA LEU A 382 -1.45 5.91 -10.46
C LEU A 382 -1.45 5.23 -9.10
N LEU A 383 -0.28 4.95 -8.49
CA LEU A 383 -0.23 4.52 -7.10
C LEU A 383 -0.85 5.54 -6.13
N PHE A 384 -0.97 6.81 -6.54
CA PHE A 384 -1.36 7.94 -5.67
C PHE A 384 -2.57 8.75 -6.15
N LYS A 385 -3.20 8.37 -7.27
CA LYS A 385 -4.34 9.11 -7.85
C LYS A 385 -5.52 8.19 -8.10
N SER A 386 -6.54 8.31 -7.25
CA SER A 386 -7.93 8.10 -7.68
C SER A 386 -8.35 9.33 -8.48
N GLY A 387 -8.43 9.19 -9.82
CA GLY A 387 -8.99 10.25 -10.67
C GLY A 387 -8.22 10.62 -11.94
N ILE A 388 -7.22 9.84 -12.40
CA ILE A 388 -6.91 9.86 -13.84
C ILE A 388 -7.89 8.91 -14.51
N GLU A 389 -8.87 9.48 -15.20
CA GLU A 389 -9.76 8.70 -16.07
C GLU A 389 -8.90 8.02 -17.14
N VAL A 390 -9.23 6.77 -17.51
CA VAL A 390 -8.57 6.04 -18.60
C VAL A 390 -8.49 6.89 -19.89
N SER A 391 -9.46 7.78 -20.08
CA SER A 391 -9.51 8.73 -21.19
C SER A 391 -8.32 9.70 -21.23
N ASP A 392 -7.77 10.12 -20.07
CA ASP A 392 -6.63 11.04 -20.01
C ASP A 392 -5.31 10.34 -20.30
N VAL A 393 -5.16 9.08 -19.85
CA VAL A 393 -4.04 8.21 -20.22
C VAL A 393 -3.97 8.04 -21.73
N ARG A 394 -5.12 7.72 -22.36
CA ARG A 394 -5.19 7.54 -23.81
C ARG A 394 -4.89 8.84 -24.58
N ARG A 395 -5.44 9.97 -24.15
CA ARG A 395 -5.23 11.27 -24.80
C ARG A 395 -3.75 11.67 -24.78
N LEU A 396 -3.07 11.47 -23.65
CA LEU A 396 -1.65 11.74 -23.56
C LEU A 396 -0.84 10.75 -24.42
N ALA A 397 -1.20 9.47 -24.43
CA ALA A 397 -0.56 8.47 -25.28
C ALA A 397 -0.65 8.85 -26.78
N GLU A 398 -1.82 9.32 -27.24
CA GLU A 398 -2.01 9.81 -28.61
C GLU A 398 -1.15 11.04 -28.92
N LYS A 399 -0.98 11.96 -27.97
CA LYS A 399 -0.13 13.16 -28.12
C LYS A 399 1.37 12.82 -28.23
N ILE A 400 1.86 11.84 -27.48
CA ILE A 400 3.29 11.51 -27.45
C ILE A 400 3.69 10.49 -28.54
N ALA A 401 2.73 9.78 -29.13
CA ALA A 401 3.01 8.76 -30.14
C ALA A 401 3.85 9.25 -31.34
N PRO A 402 3.61 10.46 -31.90
CA PRO A 402 4.42 10.98 -33.01
C PRO A 402 5.90 11.16 -32.69
N PHE A 403 6.27 11.27 -31.41
CA PHE A 403 7.66 11.43 -30.96
C PHE A 403 8.37 10.08 -30.75
N GLY A 404 7.67 8.95 -30.93
CA GLY A 404 8.18 7.62 -30.59
C GLY A 404 8.40 7.45 -29.09
N TRP A 405 7.73 8.26 -28.26
CA TRP A 405 7.86 8.20 -26.81
C TRP A 405 7.03 7.05 -26.21
N HIS A 406 7.51 6.51 -25.10
CA HIS A 406 6.78 5.50 -24.33
C HIS A 406 6.03 6.12 -23.14
N MET A 407 5.09 5.36 -22.60
CA MET A 407 4.38 5.69 -21.36
C MET A 407 4.85 4.80 -20.22
N GLN A 408 5.54 5.40 -19.25
CA GLN A 408 6.02 4.70 -18.06
C GLN A 408 4.95 4.72 -16.97
N MET A 409 4.61 3.54 -16.46
CA MET A 409 3.52 3.30 -15.53
C MET A 409 4.07 2.86 -14.18
N LEU A 410 3.84 3.69 -13.16
CA LEU A 410 3.99 3.30 -11.76
C LEU A 410 2.59 2.95 -11.22
N ILE A 411 2.28 1.66 -11.19
CA ILE A 411 1.00 1.08 -10.76
C ILE A 411 1.24 -0.21 -9.97
N ASP A 412 0.31 -0.59 -9.10
CA ASP A 412 0.21 -1.94 -8.55
C ASP A 412 -0.67 -2.79 -9.47
N VAL A 413 -0.07 -3.77 -10.14
CA VAL A 413 -0.80 -4.60 -11.11
C VAL A 413 -1.83 -5.53 -10.46
N SER A 414 -1.82 -5.72 -9.14
CA SER A 414 -2.89 -6.46 -8.46
C SER A 414 -4.18 -5.65 -8.30
N GLU A 415 -4.07 -4.32 -8.30
CA GLU A 415 -5.17 -3.40 -8.04
C GLU A 415 -5.70 -2.73 -9.32
N PHE A 416 -4.98 -2.90 -10.44
CA PHE A 416 -5.39 -2.36 -11.74
C PHE A 416 -6.22 -3.41 -12.49
N ALA A 417 -7.54 -3.21 -12.57
CA ALA A 417 -8.41 -4.05 -13.37
C ALA A 417 -8.19 -3.82 -14.87
N ASP A 418 -8.44 -4.85 -15.68
CA ASP A 418 -8.45 -4.78 -17.14
C ASP A 418 -7.18 -4.17 -17.75
N ILE A 419 -5.99 -4.54 -17.22
CA ILE A 419 -4.67 -4.06 -17.66
C ILE A 419 -4.53 -4.26 -19.16
N ARG A 420 -4.85 -5.46 -19.65
CA ARG A 420 -4.68 -5.79 -21.07
C ARG A 420 -5.60 -4.97 -21.97
N GLU A 421 -6.85 -4.79 -21.58
CA GLU A 421 -7.81 -4.02 -22.38
C GLU A 421 -7.47 -2.52 -22.39
N THR A 422 -7.06 -2.00 -21.23
CA THR A 422 -6.78 -0.58 -21.05
C THR A 422 -5.44 -0.18 -21.65
N LEU A 423 -4.35 -0.82 -21.20
CA LEU A 423 -2.99 -0.45 -21.57
C LEU A 423 -2.56 -1.07 -22.90
N GLY A 424 -3.04 -2.27 -23.23
CA GLY A 424 -2.71 -2.95 -24.48
C GLY A 424 -3.28 -2.29 -25.74
N ARG A 425 -4.24 -1.37 -25.61
CA ARG A 425 -4.84 -0.62 -26.73
C ARG A 425 -4.18 0.75 -26.97
N LEU A 426 -3.24 1.16 -26.12
CA LEU A 426 -2.55 2.44 -26.28
C LEU A 426 -1.70 2.45 -27.58
N PRO A 427 -1.59 3.61 -28.25
CA PRO A 427 -0.80 3.77 -29.48
C PRO A 427 0.72 3.85 -29.24
N VAL A 428 1.18 3.62 -28.01
CA VAL A 428 2.59 3.70 -27.59
C VAL A 428 2.97 2.49 -26.75
N ASP A 429 4.27 2.22 -26.67
CA ASP A 429 4.80 1.22 -25.74
C ASP A 429 4.53 1.65 -24.29
N VAL A 430 4.13 0.68 -23.47
CA VAL A 430 3.94 0.85 -22.02
C VAL A 430 5.13 0.25 -21.29
N VAL A 431 5.64 0.94 -20.26
CA VAL A 431 6.75 0.45 -19.43
C VAL A 431 6.27 0.30 -17.98
N PHE A 432 6.15 -0.92 -17.48
CA PHE A 432 5.81 -1.18 -16.08
C PHE A 432 7.03 -0.98 -15.18
N ASP A 433 6.94 -0.06 -14.22
CA ASP A 433 7.97 0.16 -13.21
C ASP A 433 7.98 -0.97 -12.15
N HIS A 434 9.16 -1.23 -11.59
CA HIS A 434 9.38 -2.03 -10.37
C HIS A 434 8.63 -3.38 -10.30
N LEU A 435 8.77 -4.20 -11.36
CA LEU A 435 8.12 -5.51 -11.49
C LEU A 435 6.57 -5.47 -11.39
N GLY A 436 5.96 -4.32 -11.67
CA GLY A 436 4.51 -4.11 -11.55
C GLY A 436 4.06 -3.75 -10.13
N HIS A 437 4.99 -3.43 -9.22
CA HIS A 437 4.75 -2.95 -7.86
C HIS A 437 3.77 -3.81 -7.02
N MET A 438 3.66 -5.10 -7.34
CA MET A 438 2.77 -6.03 -6.63
C MET A 438 3.52 -6.72 -5.48
N PRO A 439 3.04 -6.65 -4.23
CA PRO A 439 3.67 -7.31 -3.09
C PRO A 439 3.91 -8.81 -3.33
N THR A 440 5.11 -9.30 -2.98
CA THR A 440 5.51 -10.70 -3.21
C THR A 440 4.60 -11.70 -2.49
N SER A 441 3.93 -11.27 -1.42
CA SER A 441 2.96 -12.05 -0.64
C SER A 441 1.70 -12.44 -1.41
N ILE A 442 1.38 -11.78 -2.53
CA ILE A 442 0.17 -12.04 -3.32
C ILE A 442 0.34 -13.31 -4.18
N GLY A 443 1.52 -13.51 -4.75
CA GLY A 443 1.85 -14.64 -5.62
C GLY A 443 1.79 -14.31 -7.11
N THR A 444 2.64 -14.98 -7.91
CA THR A 444 2.75 -14.77 -9.37
C THR A 444 1.54 -15.26 -10.17
N ASP A 445 0.62 -16.01 -9.54
CA ASP A 445 -0.60 -16.48 -10.21
C ASP A 445 -1.70 -15.42 -10.26
N HIS A 446 -1.50 -14.25 -9.66
CA HIS A 446 -2.50 -13.18 -9.65
C HIS A 446 -2.91 -12.75 -11.06
N PRO A 447 -4.21 -12.60 -11.38
CA PRO A 447 -4.68 -12.26 -12.72
C PRO A 447 -4.01 -11.03 -13.33
N GLY A 448 -3.90 -9.93 -12.59
CA GLY A 448 -3.25 -8.71 -13.09
C GLY A 448 -1.76 -8.87 -13.42
N PHE A 449 -1.03 -9.69 -12.65
CA PHE A 449 0.35 -10.03 -12.99
C PHE A 449 0.41 -10.88 -14.27
N ARG A 450 -0.48 -11.87 -14.43
CA ARG A 450 -0.58 -12.67 -15.66
C ARG A 450 -0.93 -11.81 -16.89
N GLU A 451 -1.78 -10.80 -16.74
CA GLU A 451 -2.09 -9.86 -17.82
C GLU A 451 -0.87 -9.01 -18.20
N MET A 452 -0.11 -8.52 -17.22
CA MET A 452 1.16 -7.82 -17.46
C MET A 452 2.14 -8.72 -18.25
N LEU A 453 2.31 -9.98 -17.83
CA LEU A 453 3.15 -10.96 -18.55
C LEU A 453 2.65 -11.22 -19.97
N SER A 454 1.34 -11.25 -20.18
CA SER A 454 0.75 -11.41 -21.51
C SER A 454 1.05 -10.21 -22.43
N LEU A 455 1.03 -8.98 -21.92
CA LEU A 455 1.42 -7.79 -22.70
C LEU A 455 2.91 -7.78 -23.06
N LEU A 456 3.77 -8.25 -22.14
CA LEU A 456 5.20 -8.45 -22.39
C LEU A 456 5.44 -9.49 -23.49
N ALA A 457 4.76 -10.64 -23.41
CA ALA A 457 4.86 -11.72 -24.39
C ALA A 457 4.45 -11.26 -25.80
N ASP A 458 3.39 -10.46 -25.90
CA ASP A 458 2.91 -9.88 -27.17
C ASP A 458 3.81 -8.73 -27.67
N GLY A 459 4.83 -8.32 -26.91
CA GLY A 459 5.69 -7.21 -27.25
C GLY A 459 4.99 -5.85 -27.23
N ARG A 460 3.88 -5.72 -26.49
CA ARG A 460 3.11 -4.47 -26.33
C ARG A 460 3.51 -3.68 -25.09
N ALA A 461 4.32 -4.27 -24.21
CA ALA A 461 4.83 -3.62 -23.03
C ALA A 461 6.29 -4.02 -22.74
N TRP A 462 6.92 -3.22 -21.89
CA TRP A 462 8.21 -3.44 -21.27
C TRP A 462 8.06 -3.52 -19.76
N ALA A 463 9.03 -4.11 -19.08
CA ALA A 463 9.08 -4.13 -17.61
C ALA A 463 10.47 -3.78 -17.10
N LYS A 464 10.50 -2.99 -16.01
CA LYS A 464 11.73 -2.72 -15.25
C LYS A 464 11.84 -3.70 -14.09
N ILE A 465 12.85 -4.57 -14.12
CA ILE A 465 13.21 -5.40 -12.97
C ILE A 465 14.08 -4.58 -12.00
N SER A 466 13.42 -3.78 -11.17
CA SER A 466 14.01 -2.74 -10.31
C SER A 466 13.23 -2.60 -9.01
N GLY A 467 13.77 -1.88 -8.01
CA GLY A 467 13.02 -1.56 -6.79
C GLY A 467 12.52 -2.79 -6.02
N ALA A 468 13.30 -3.89 -5.99
CA ALA A 468 12.92 -5.15 -5.33
C ALA A 468 12.49 -4.96 -3.86
N TYR A 469 13.13 -4.02 -3.16
CA TYR A 469 12.78 -3.62 -1.79
C TYR A 469 11.35 -3.06 -1.63
N ARG A 470 10.72 -2.61 -2.71
CA ARG A 470 9.36 -2.07 -2.71
C ARG A 470 8.32 -3.18 -2.54
N ILE A 471 8.55 -4.33 -3.18
CA ILE A 471 7.58 -5.43 -3.24
C ILE A 471 7.89 -6.60 -2.30
N THR A 472 9.14 -6.74 -1.86
CA THR A 472 9.57 -7.82 -0.98
C THR A 472 8.94 -7.76 0.42
N SER A 473 8.73 -8.95 0.99
CA SER A 473 8.40 -9.16 2.40
C SER A 473 9.65 -9.22 3.30
N ALA A 474 10.84 -9.38 2.71
CA ALA A 474 12.11 -9.40 3.42
C ALA A 474 12.58 -7.98 3.79
N SER A 475 13.59 -7.90 4.67
CA SER A 475 14.13 -6.62 5.17
C SER A 475 15.56 -6.33 4.71
N ARG A 476 16.22 -7.28 4.02
CA ARG A 476 17.59 -7.13 3.53
C ARG A 476 17.77 -7.88 2.21
N THR A 477 18.71 -7.40 1.39
CA THR A 477 19.18 -8.07 0.17
C THR A 477 19.67 -9.50 0.51
N PRO A 478 19.47 -10.47 -0.41
CA PRO A 478 19.07 -10.32 -1.81
C PRO A 478 17.55 -10.36 -2.10
N TYR A 479 16.67 -10.30 -1.09
CA TYR A 479 15.20 -10.34 -1.30
C TYR A 479 14.74 -11.56 -2.13
N ASP A 480 15.08 -12.78 -1.69
CA ASP A 480 14.88 -14.02 -2.45
C ASP A 480 13.42 -14.25 -2.92
N ASP A 481 12.44 -13.69 -2.20
CA ASP A 481 11.02 -13.77 -2.53
C ASP A 481 10.63 -12.98 -3.79
N VAL A 482 11.51 -12.13 -4.31
CA VAL A 482 11.33 -11.39 -5.57
C VAL A 482 11.74 -12.20 -6.80
N ALA A 483 12.65 -13.18 -6.64
CA ALA A 483 13.21 -13.93 -7.76
C ALA A 483 12.15 -14.63 -8.65
N PRO A 484 11.06 -15.23 -8.12
CA PRO A 484 10.00 -15.80 -8.95
C PRO A 484 9.35 -14.78 -9.89
N TYR A 485 9.17 -13.54 -9.44
CA TYR A 485 8.56 -12.46 -10.25
C TYR A 485 9.50 -12.01 -11.36
N ALA A 486 10.76 -11.75 -11.01
CA ALA A 486 11.77 -11.33 -11.99
C ALA A 486 11.96 -12.39 -13.08
N ARG A 487 12.07 -13.67 -12.69
CA ARG A 487 12.20 -14.79 -13.63
C ARG A 487 10.97 -14.96 -14.52
N ALA A 488 9.76 -14.79 -13.98
CA ALA A 488 8.54 -14.86 -14.77
C ALA A 488 8.47 -13.73 -15.83
N ILE A 489 8.88 -12.52 -15.46
CA ILE A 489 8.96 -11.37 -16.37
C ILE A 489 9.98 -11.62 -17.49
N ILE A 490 11.18 -12.10 -17.13
CA ILE A 490 12.24 -12.43 -18.11
C ILE A 490 11.78 -13.56 -19.03
N ALA A 491 11.17 -14.60 -18.49
CA ALA A 491 10.67 -15.73 -19.27
C ALA A 491 9.52 -15.35 -20.23
N ALA A 492 8.70 -14.35 -19.87
CA ALA A 492 7.63 -13.88 -20.74
C ALA A 492 8.17 -13.23 -22.01
N ASN A 493 9.20 -12.37 -21.91
CA ASN A 493 9.89 -11.81 -23.06
C ASN A 493 11.24 -11.14 -22.68
N PRO A 494 12.39 -11.81 -22.87
CA PRO A 494 13.70 -11.23 -22.49
C PRO A 494 14.11 -10.03 -23.34
N GLU A 495 13.46 -9.76 -24.48
CA GLU A 495 13.69 -8.58 -25.33
C GLU A 495 12.88 -7.35 -24.89
N ARG A 496 12.04 -7.49 -23.87
CA ARG A 496 11.18 -6.43 -23.34
C ARG A 496 11.45 -6.11 -21.86
N VAL A 497 12.64 -6.47 -21.37
CA VAL A 497 13.02 -6.29 -19.95
C VAL A 497 14.23 -5.39 -19.84
N VAL A 498 14.18 -4.43 -18.92
CA VAL A 498 15.32 -3.56 -18.59
C VAL A 498 15.58 -3.58 -17.09
N TRP A 499 16.82 -3.33 -16.68
CA TRP A 499 17.19 -3.19 -15.27
C TRP A 499 17.29 -1.71 -14.86
N ALA A 500 17.05 -1.44 -13.58
CA ALA A 500 17.29 -0.12 -13.02
C ALA A 500 17.58 -0.16 -11.51
N SER A 501 18.33 0.84 -11.04
CA SER A 501 18.72 1.01 -9.64
C SER A 501 17.57 1.51 -8.76
N ASP A 502 16.71 2.37 -9.31
CA ASP A 502 15.77 3.21 -8.55
C ASP A 502 16.47 4.14 -7.53
N TRP A 503 17.73 4.48 -7.79
CA TRP A 503 18.51 5.44 -7.01
C TRP A 503 17.82 6.82 -7.03
N PRO A 504 17.75 7.56 -5.91
CA PRO A 504 18.41 7.35 -4.62
C PRO A 504 17.48 6.68 -3.59
N HIS A 505 16.58 5.80 -4.05
CA HIS A 505 15.66 5.02 -3.23
C HIS A 505 14.72 5.88 -2.37
N PRO A 506 13.96 6.82 -2.99
CA PRO A 506 13.04 7.66 -2.24
C PRO A 506 12.00 6.81 -1.52
N TYR A 507 11.70 7.25 -0.30
CA TYR A 507 10.65 6.71 0.57
C TYR A 507 10.78 5.19 0.86
N VAL A 508 12.01 4.74 1.15
CA VAL A 508 12.26 3.35 1.56
C VAL A 508 11.98 3.15 3.05
N ASN A 509 11.18 2.13 3.39
CA ASN A 509 10.77 1.81 4.77
C ASN A 509 11.55 0.65 5.40
N ILE A 510 12.51 0.09 4.67
CA ILE A 510 13.45 -0.94 5.13
C ILE A 510 14.87 -0.35 5.20
N PRO A 511 15.88 -1.04 5.76
CA PRO A 511 17.27 -0.59 5.65
C PRO A 511 17.64 -0.20 4.21
N MET A 512 18.31 0.94 4.05
CA MET A 512 18.73 1.46 2.75
C MET A 512 19.52 0.39 2.00
N PRO A 513 19.11 0.00 0.78
CA PRO A 513 19.85 -0.97 -0.01
C PRO A 513 21.17 -0.38 -0.52
N ASN A 514 22.13 -1.26 -0.82
CA ASN A 514 23.34 -0.92 -1.55
C ASN A 514 23.13 -1.23 -3.04
N ASP A 515 23.40 -0.27 -3.94
CA ASP A 515 23.14 -0.45 -5.37
C ASP A 515 23.90 -1.63 -6.00
N GLY A 516 25.09 -1.96 -5.48
CA GLY A 516 25.87 -3.11 -5.93
C GLY A 516 25.19 -4.44 -5.62
N ASP A 517 24.55 -4.53 -4.45
CA ASP A 517 23.78 -5.72 -4.06
C ASP A 517 22.51 -5.84 -4.90
N LEU A 518 21.85 -4.71 -5.23
CA LEU A 518 20.67 -4.70 -6.11
C LEU A 518 21.00 -5.15 -7.54
N LEU A 519 22.15 -4.73 -8.08
CA LEU A 519 22.60 -5.20 -9.39
C LEU A 519 22.99 -6.68 -9.36
N ASP A 520 23.61 -7.15 -8.27
CA ASP A 520 24.00 -8.55 -8.10
C ASP A 520 22.85 -9.55 -8.06
N MET A 521 21.63 -9.09 -7.74
CA MET A 521 20.42 -9.90 -7.83
C MET A 521 20.08 -10.29 -9.28
N LEU A 522 20.51 -9.49 -10.27
CA LEU A 522 20.28 -9.80 -11.68
C LEU A 522 21.00 -11.09 -12.12
N ASP A 523 22.13 -11.43 -11.50
CA ASP A 523 22.86 -12.68 -11.74
C ASP A 523 22.02 -13.92 -11.36
N ASP A 524 21.18 -13.80 -10.34
CA ASP A 524 20.26 -14.87 -9.92
C ASP A 524 18.97 -14.93 -10.77
N TRP A 525 18.50 -13.78 -11.25
CA TRP A 525 17.28 -13.68 -12.05
C TRP A 525 17.51 -14.08 -13.52
N ALA A 526 18.67 -13.73 -14.06
CA ALA A 526 19.12 -14.05 -15.41
C ALA A 526 20.52 -14.67 -15.33
N PRO A 527 20.65 -15.99 -15.08
CA PRO A 527 21.96 -16.64 -14.96
C PRO A 527 22.74 -16.71 -16.29
N ASP A 528 22.04 -16.60 -17.43
CA ASP A 528 22.64 -16.50 -18.75
C ASP A 528 23.18 -15.08 -19.02
N ALA A 529 24.45 -14.99 -19.43
CA ALA A 529 25.12 -13.72 -19.69
C ALA A 529 24.51 -12.97 -20.87
N ALA A 530 24.11 -13.65 -21.94
CA ALA A 530 23.53 -13.00 -23.11
C ALA A 530 22.18 -12.31 -22.77
N THR A 531 21.40 -12.93 -21.88
CA THR A 531 20.17 -12.35 -21.34
C THR A 531 20.46 -11.13 -20.47
N ARG A 532 21.45 -11.20 -19.57
CA ARG A 532 21.87 -10.02 -18.77
C ARG A 532 22.36 -8.88 -19.65
N ASP A 533 23.17 -9.18 -20.65
CA ASP A 533 23.74 -8.19 -21.54
C ASP A 533 22.65 -7.47 -22.34
N ARG A 534 21.66 -8.24 -22.80
CA ARG A 534 20.47 -7.71 -23.44
C ARG A 534 19.69 -6.79 -22.51
N ILE A 535 19.41 -7.22 -21.28
CA ILE A 535 18.66 -6.43 -20.27
C ILE A 535 19.38 -5.13 -19.93
N LEU A 536 20.72 -5.15 -19.86
CA LEU A 536 21.53 -4.00 -19.45
C LEU A 536 21.89 -3.07 -20.60
N ALA A 537 22.06 -3.56 -21.83
CA ALA A 537 22.57 -2.76 -22.94
C ALA A 537 21.66 -2.74 -24.19
N THR A 538 21.33 -3.88 -24.77
CA THR A 538 20.58 -3.93 -26.03
C THR A 538 19.14 -3.40 -25.88
N ASN A 539 18.44 -3.85 -24.85
CA ASN A 539 17.05 -3.46 -24.61
C ASN A 539 16.92 -1.96 -24.28
N PRO A 540 17.75 -1.38 -23.39
CA PRO A 540 17.73 0.07 -23.15
C PRO A 540 18.08 0.89 -24.41
N ALA A 541 19.01 0.42 -25.24
CA ALA A 541 19.34 1.11 -26.50
C ALA A 541 18.12 1.24 -27.41
N LYS A 542 17.36 0.15 -27.55
CA LYS A 542 16.11 0.13 -28.32
C LYS A 542 15.00 0.98 -27.70
N LEU A 543 14.75 0.84 -26.40
CA LEU A 543 13.65 1.53 -25.72
C LEU A 543 13.86 3.05 -25.63
N TYR A 544 15.09 3.50 -25.39
CA TYR A 544 15.40 4.91 -25.15
C TYR A 544 16.16 5.57 -26.33
N GLY A 545 16.38 4.86 -27.44
CA GLY A 545 17.03 5.40 -28.63
C GLY A 545 18.45 5.89 -28.34
N PHE A 546 19.28 5.03 -27.74
CA PHE A 546 20.72 5.25 -27.68
C PHE A 546 21.36 4.73 -28.98
N GLU A 547 22.42 5.39 -29.43
CA GLU A 547 23.23 4.91 -30.55
C GLU A 547 23.97 3.62 -30.15
N GLU A 548 24.13 2.69 -31.11
CA GLU A 548 24.82 1.41 -30.92
C GLU A 548 26.35 1.54 -30.98
#